data_AF-A0A4Q0SX69-F1
#
_entry.id   AF-A0A4Q0SX69-F1
#
_cell.length_a   1.000
_cell.length_b   1.000
_cell.length_c   1.000
_cell.angle_alpha   90.00
_cell.angle_beta   90.00
_cell.angle_gamma   90.00
#
_symmetry.space_group_name_H-M   'P 1'
#
loop_
_entity.id
_entity.type
_entity.pdbx_description
1 polymer ?
#
loop_
_entity_poly.entity_id
_entity_poly.type
_entity_poly.pdbx_seq_one_letter_code
_entity_poly.pdbx_strand_id
1 'polypeptide(L)' 'MSEENSPKEMQEADSLPPVDETSADYKAGFETGVDLQPLDETKSLTWQRGWADAED' A
#
# COMPACT_ATOMS: atom_id res chain seq x y z
N MET A 1 35.24 3.49 15.42
CA MET A 1 34.00 3.90 16.10
C MET A 1 32.88 3.46 15.18
N SER A 2 32.21 2.38 15.56
CA SER A 2 31.15 1.76 14.77
C SER A 2 29.84 2.43 15.17
N GLU A 3 29.28 3.26 14.29
CA GLU A 3 27.92 3.76 14.48
C GLU A 3 26.98 2.85 13.69
N GLU A 4 26.63 1.77 14.38
CA GLU A 4 25.37 1.05 14.24
C GLU A 4 24.22 2.06 14.35
N ASN A 5 23.45 2.22 13.28
CA ASN A 5 22.09 2.76 13.39
C ASN A 5 21.25 2.21 12.23
N SER A 6 20.90 0.94 12.35
CA SER A 6 19.81 0.35 11.58
C SER A 6 18.63 0.20 12.52
N PRO A 7 17.55 0.97 12.32
CA PRO A 7 16.24 0.53 12.77
C PRO A 7 15.35 0.44 11.54
N LYS A 8 15.25 -0.76 10.95
CA LYS A 8 14.11 -1.06 10.08
C LYS A 8 13.74 -2.54 10.15
N GLU A 9 13.73 -3.08 11.37
CA GLU A 9 12.93 -4.26 11.69
C GLU A 9 11.48 -3.81 11.94
N MET A 10 10.68 -3.62 10.89
CA MET A 10 9.20 -3.71 10.90
C MET A 10 8.67 -3.76 9.46
N GLN A 11 9.08 -4.74 8.64
CA GLN A 11 8.37 -5.04 7.39
C GLN A 11 8.35 -6.56 7.15
N GLU A 12 7.99 -7.32 8.19
CA GLU A 12 7.39 -8.64 8.02
C GLU A 12 5.87 -8.47 8.16
N ALA A 13 5.27 -7.80 7.18
CA ALA A 13 3.82 -7.84 6.94
C ALA A 13 3.63 -7.58 5.44
N ASP A 14 2.99 -8.53 4.79
CA ASP A 14 2.57 -8.51 3.40
C ASP A 14 3.63 -8.57 2.30
N SER A 15 3.62 -9.69 1.58
CA SER A 15 4.39 -9.92 0.35
C SER A 15 3.82 -9.13 -0.83
N LEU A 16 3.40 -7.90 -0.59
CA LEU A 16 2.79 -7.04 -1.57
C LEU A 16 3.83 -5.99 -2.00
N PRO A 17 3.88 -5.66 -3.30
CA PRO A 17 4.95 -4.85 -3.86
C PRO A 17 5.07 -3.52 -3.12
N PRO A 18 6.29 -2.99 -2.90
CA PRO A 18 6.45 -1.68 -2.29
C PRO A 18 5.82 -0.64 -3.20
N VAL A 19 4.75 -0.01 -2.74
CA VAL A 19 4.09 1.09 -3.43
C VAL A 19 4.31 2.38 -2.67
N ASP A 20 4.18 3.51 -3.37
CA ASP A 20 4.13 4.81 -2.72
C ASP A 20 2.71 5.06 -2.19
N GLU A 21 2.53 4.82 -0.89
CA GLU A 21 1.26 5.05 -0.16
C GLU A 21 0.85 6.53 -0.13
N THR A 22 1.78 7.45 -0.41
CA THR A 22 1.47 8.88 -0.45
C THR A 22 0.91 9.32 -1.80
N SER A 23 1.03 8.47 -2.83
CA SER A 23 0.60 8.75 -4.19
C SER A 23 -0.91 8.94 -4.29
N ALA A 24 -1.33 9.75 -5.27
CA ALA A 24 -2.75 9.97 -5.55
C ALA A 24 -3.46 8.67 -5.96
N ASP A 25 -2.77 7.82 -6.72
CA ASP A 25 -3.31 6.52 -7.16
C ASP A 25 -3.58 5.60 -5.97
N TYR A 26 -2.65 5.49 -5.01
CA TYR A 26 -2.84 4.65 -3.83
C TYR A 26 -4.03 5.13 -3.00
N LYS A 27 -4.07 6.44 -2.70
CA LYS A 27 -5.16 7.04 -1.90
C LYS A 27 -6.51 6.86 -2.58
N ALA A 28 -6.58 7.04 -3.90
CA ALA A 28 -7.81 6.81 -4.65
C ALA A 28 -8.26 5.34 -4.58
N GLY A 29 -7.32 4.39 -4.58
CA GLY A 29 -7.63 2.98 -4.38
C GLY A 29 -8.16 2.70 -2.99
N PHE A 30 -7.46 3.23 -1.98
CA PHE A 30 -7.83 3.09 -0.57
C PHE A 30 -9.22 3.66 -0.27
N GLU A 31 -9.52 4.88 -0.74
CA GLU A 31 -10.86 5.48 -0.59
C GLU A 31 -11.95 4.62 -1.26
N THR A 32 -11.67 4.06 -2.44
CA THR A 32 -12.59 3.18 -3.15
C THR A 32 -12.89 1.89 -2.35
N GLY A 33 -11.86 1.29 -1.74
CA GLY A 33 -12.01 0.10 -0.91
C GLY A 33 -12.76 0.38 0.40
N VAL A 34 -12.51 1.54 1.04
CA VAL A 34 -13.25 2.01 2.22
C VAL A 34 -14.75 2.19 1.89
N ASP A 35 -15.06 2.66 0.68
CA ASP A 35 -16.44 2.79 0.19
C ASP A 35 -17.07 1.45 -0.23
N LEU A 36 -16.36 0.33 -0.09
CA LEU A 36 -16.78 -1.03 -0.49
C LEU A 36 -17.16 -1.12 -1.98
N GLN A 37 -16.56 -0.26 -2.80
CA GLN A 37 -16.72 -0.34 -4.25
C GLN A 37 -15.89 -1.50 -4.81
N PRO A 38 -16.33 -2.15 -5.91
CA PRO A 38 -15.60 -3.27 -6.47
C PRO A 38 -14.21 -2.86 -7.00
N LEU A 39 -13.25 -3.78 -6.90
CA LEU A 39 -11.90 -3.62 -7.46
C LEU A 39 -11.96 -3.33 -8.97
N ASP A 40 -11.30 -2.26 -9.40
CA ASP A 40 -11.07 -1.95 -10.81
C ASP A 40 -9.68 -2.45 -11.25
N GLU A 41 -9.65 -3.63 -11.86
CA GLU A 41 -8.42 -4.28 -12.36
C GLU A 41 -7.76 -3.52 -13.53
N THR A 42 -8.42 -2.50 -14.09
CA THR A 42 -7.83 -1.66 -15.15
C THR A 42 -6.91 -0.56 -14.59
N LYS A 43 -6.95 -0.33 -13.27
CA LYS A 43 -6.13 0.67 -12.59
C LYS A 43 -4.71 0.20 -12.37
N SER A 44 -3.84 1.13 -11.99
CA SER A 44 -2.43 0.84 -11.67
C SER A 44 -2.32 -0.12 -10.49
N LEU A 45 -1.21 -0.87 -10.43
CA LEU A 45 -0.92 -1.75 -9.28
C LEU A 45 -0.91 -0.98 -7.94
N THR A 46 -0.51 0.29 -7.97
CA THR A 46 -0.53 1.18 -6.81
C THR A 46 -1.95 1.46 -6.32
N TRP A 47 -2.89 1.70 -7.23
CA TRP A 47 -4.31 1.87 -6.89
C TRP A 47 -4.91 0.56 -6.37
N GLN A 48 -4.64 -0.58 -7.04
CA GLN A 48 -5.15 -1.88 -6.61
C GLN A 48 -4.62 -2.27 -5.23
N ARG A 49 -3.36 -1.93 -4.93
CA ARG A 49 -2.77 -2.09 -3.60
C ARG A 49 -3.51 -1.30 -2.54
N GLY A 50 -3.79 -0.01 -2.80
CA GLY A 50 -4.56 0.83 -1.88
C GLY A 50 -5.96 0.30 -1.63
N TRP A 51 -6.64 -0.18 -2.68
CA TRP A 51 -7.96 -0.82 -2.54
C TRP A 51 -7.91 -2.07 -1.65
N ALA A 52 -6.93 -2.95 -1.87
CA ALA A 52 -6.76 -4.16 -1.07
C ALA A 52 -6.43 -3.87 0.40
N ASP A 53 -5.60 -2.85 0.67
CA ASP A 53 -5.28 -2.41 2.04
C ASP A 53 -6.48 -1.83 2.79
N ALA A 54 -7.52 -1.39 2.08
CA ALA A 54 -8.75 -0.88 2.69
C ALA A 54 -9.80 -1.97 2.97
N GLU A 55 -9.68 -3.15 2.36
CA GLU A 55 -10.54 -4.31 2.65
C GLU A 55 -10.08 -5.13 3.86
N ASP A 56 -8.80 -5.04 4.24
CA ASP A 56 -8.22 -5.71 5.42
C ASP A 56 -8.52 -4.95 6.74
#